data_AF-A0A172ZAK3-F1
#
_entry.id   AF-A0A172ZAK3-F1
#
_cell.length_a   1.000
_cell.length_b   1.000
_cell.length_c   1.000
_cell.angle_alpha   90.00
_cell.angle_beta   90.00
_cell.angle_gamma   90.00
#
_symmetry.space_group_name_H-M   'P 1'
#
loop_
_entity.id
_entity.type
_entity.pdbx_description
1 polymer ?
#
loop_
_entity_poly.entity_id
_entity_poly.type
_entity_poly.pdbx_seq_one_letter_code
_entity_poly.pdbx_strand_id
1 'polypeptide(L)'
;MSRKPGAIQSASTIRNTGGFRFRQLIEAWAASVGTDRKLPAKSKEQGVPSDNELVRRIDDPALRAVFSQILAERRRYLAELNLLKSQKDIVVDRRPNVVEISQQSESVQLLPSLKGVLSDMEITALRAAVSDDFFDKQGWMVTRAGQVKGDSGEIYKHGYVPAIRKILKEIE
;
A
#
# COMPACT_ATOMS: atom_id res chain seq x y z
N MET A 1 -23.14 12.70 37.96
CA MET A 1 -22.68 11.32 38.21
C MET A 1 -22.26 10.70 36.88
N SER A 2 -20.98 10.39 36.71
CA SER A 2 -20.48 9.64 35.54
C SER A 2 -19.46 8.64 36.03
N ARG A 3 -19.80 7.35 36.00
CA ARG A 3 -18.90 6.26 36.41
C ARG A 3 -17.91 6.04 35.27
N LYS A 4 -16.66 6.46 35.45
CA LYS A 4 -15.58 6.11 34.52
C LYS A 4 -15.41 4.58 34.52
N PRO A 5 -15.27 3.94 33.34
CA PRO A 5 -15.03 2.51 33.26
C PRO A 5 -13.73 2.17 34.01
N GLY A 6 -13.78 1.13 34.84
CA GLY A 6 -12.68 0.68 35.69
C GLY A 6 -11.42 0.48 34.87
N ALA A 7 -10.37 1.22 35.21
CA ALA A 7 -9.07 1.12 34.59
C ALA A 7 -8.52 -0.30 34.83
N ILE A 8 -8.51 -1.12 33.78
CA ILE A 8 -7.75 -2.37 33.75
C ILE A 8 -6.28 -1.93 33.75
N GLN A 9 -5.63 -1.96 34.91
CA GLN A 9 -4.22 -1.61 35.03
C GLN A 9 -3.38 -2.60 34.21
N SER A 10 -2.53 -2.07 33.33
CA SER A 10 -1.68 -2.87 32.45
C SER A 10 -0.74 -3.77 33.27
N ALA A 11 -0.38 -4.94 32.71
CA ALA A 11 0.53 -5.90 33.35
C ALA A 11 1.88 -5.29 33.81
N SER A 12 2.28 -4.16 33.22
CA SER A 12 3.44 -3.37 33.60
C SER A 12 3.33 -2.73 34.99
N THR A 13 2.15 -2.28 35.42
CA THR A 13 1.93 -1.63 36.74
C THR A 13 2.13 -2.59 37.90
N ILE A 14 1.74 -3.85 37.73
CA ILE A 14 1.89 -4.89 38.76
C ILE A 14 3.37 -5.29 38.94
N ARG A 15 4.16 -5.21 37.86
CA ARG A 15 5.59 -5.59 37.86
C ARG A 15 6.51 -4.46 38.34
N ASN A 16 6.07 -3.20 38.28
CA ASN A 16 6.82 -2.06 38.78
C ASN A 16 6.94 -2.09 40.33
N THR A 17 7.93 -1.41 40.90
CA THR A 17 8.19 -1.27 42.33
C THR A 17 6.96 -0.72 43.08
N GLY A 18 6.21 0.20 42.47
CA GLY A 18 4.93 0.70 42.99
C GLY A 18 3.77 -0.32 42.99
N GLY A 19 3.93 -1.45 42.31
CA GLY A 19 2.94 -2.53 42.18
C GLY A 19 2.87 -3.48 43.39
N PHE A 20 3.69 -3.26 44.43
CA PHE A 20 3.78 -4.14 45.60
C PHE A 20 2.43 -4.31 46.32
N ARG A 21 1.68 -3.23 46.53
CA ARG A 21 0.38 -3.27 47.20
C ARG A 21 -0.67 -4.06 46.41
N PHE A 22 -0.63 -3.96 45.08
CA PHE A 22 -1.50 -4.76 44.21
C PHE A 22 -1.14 -6.25 44.27
N ARG A 23 0.16 -6.59 44.34
CA ARG A 23 0.59 -7.98 44.51
C ARG A 23 0.07 -8.57 45.83
N GLN A 24 0.23 -7.85 46.94
CA GLN A 24 -0.28 -8.26 48.26
C GLN A 24 -1.79 -8.45 48.27
N LEU A 25 -2.55 -7.55 47.66
CA LEU A 25 -4.01 -7.68 47.58
C LEU A 25 -4.43 -8.93 46.79
N ILE A 26 -3.76 -9.20 45.66
CA ILE A 26 -4.01 -10.40 44.86
C ILE A 26 -3.61 -11.67 45.63
N GLU A 27 -2.56 -11.64 46.47
CA GLU A 27 -2.17 -12.78 47.33
C GLU A 27 -3.20 -13.04 48.43
N ALA A 28 -3.63 -12.00 49.13
CA ALA A 28 -4.64 -12.12 50.19
C ALA A 28 -5.98 -12.63 49.64
N TRP A 29 -6.39 -12.15 48.47
CA TRP A 29 -7.60 -12.62 47.80
C TRP A 29 -7.48 -14.06 47.30
N ALA A 30 -6.33 -14.43 46.72
CA ALA A 30 -6.04 -15.80 46.29
C ALA A 30 -6.10 -16.78 47.48
N ALA A 31 -5.51 -16.39 48.62
CA ALA A 31 -5.54 -17.17 49.85
C ALA A 31 -6.95 -17.30 50.45
N SER A 32 -7.79 -16.26 50.36
CA SER A 32 -9.17 -16.33 50.90
C SER A 32 -10.11 -17.21 50.07
N VAL A 33 -9.83 -17.37 48.78
CA VAL A 33 -10.62 -18.20 47.85
C VAL A 33 -10.00 -19.58 47.63
N GLY A 34 -8.82 -19.85 48.22
CA GLY A 34 -8.11 -21.12 48.08
C GLY A 34 -7.65 -21.42 46.65
N THR A 35 -7.41 -20.39 45.84
CA THR A 35 -7.05 -20.51 44.42
C THR A 35 -5.66 -19.93 44.18
N ASP A 36 -4.87 -20.54 43.29
CA ASP A 36 -3.55 -20.02 42.90
C ASP A 36 -3.65 -18.78 42.00
N ARG A 37 -2.61 -17.92 42.00
CA ARG A 37 -2.49 -16.74 41.12
C ARG A 37 -2.43 -17.06 39.62
N LYS A 38 -2.49 -18.35 39.24
CA LYS A 38 -2.38 -18.82 37.87
C LYS A 38 -3.75 -18.67 37.20
N LEU A 39 -3.75 -18.19 35.96
CA LEU A 39 -4.95 -18.22 35.15
C LEU A 39 -5.39 -19.69 35.04
N PRO A 40 -6.67 -20.03 35.34
CA PRO A 40 -7.15 -21.38 35.14
C PRO A 40 -6.89 -21.76 33.68
N ALA A 41 -6.31 -22.95 33.47
CA ALA A 41 -6.14 -23.47 32.12
C ALA A 41 -7.52 -23.44 31.46
N LYS A 42 -7.65 -22.74 30.34
CA LYS A 42 -8.90 -22.71 29.59
C LYS A 42 -9.28 -24.16 29.29
N SER A 43 -10.35 -24.63 29.91
CA SER A 43 -10.95 -25.92 29.62
C SER A 43 -11.22 -25.95 28.12
N LYS A 44 -10.62 -26.91 27.42
CA LYS A 44 -10.83 -27.12 25.97
C LYS A 44 -12.32 -27.31 25.62
N GLU A 45 -13.15 -27.62 26.61
CA GLU A 45 -14.56 -27.99 26.48
C GLU A 45 -15.52 -26.80 26.30
N GLN A 46 -15.11 -25.55 26.57
CA GLN A 46 -15.95 -24.36 26.31
C GLN A 46 -15.58 -23.61 25.01
N GLY A 47 -14.71 -24.18 24.18
CA GLY A 47 -14.44 -23.64 22.85
C GLY A 47 -15.60 -23.93 21.90
N VAL A 48 -15.96 -22.96 21.05
CA VAL A 48 -16.78 -23.23 19.86
C VAL A 48 -16.10 -24.39 19.11
N PRO A 49 -16.81 -25.49 18.79
CA PRO A 49 -16.21 -26.64 18.11
C PRO A 49 -15.53 -26.19 16.83
N SER A 50 -14.38 -26.78 16.53
CA SER A 50 -13.65 -26.46 15.30
C SER A 50 -14.49 -26.83 14.08
N ASP A 51 -14.32 -26.11 12.97
CA ASP A 51 -15.03 -26.40 11.71
C ASP A 51 -14.99 -27.89 11.33
N ASN A 52 -13.85 -28.56 11.54
CA ASN A 52 -13.69 -29.98 11.24
C ASN A 52 -14.48 -30.91 12.18
N GLU A 53 -14.65 -30.52 13.45
CA GLU A 53 -15.49 -31.24 14.40
C GLU A 53 -16.97 -31.08 14.05
N LEU A 54 -17.39 -29.89 13.58
CA LEU A 54 -18.75 -29.65 13.12
C LEU A 54 -19.08 -30.50 11.88
N VAL A 55 -18.17 -30.56 10.91
CA VAL A 55 -18.33 -31.40 9.70
C VAL A 55 -18.44 -32.89 10.05
N ARG A 56 -17.68 -33.35 11.04
CA ARG A 56 -17.72 -34.76 11.50
C ARG A 56 -19.03 -35.16 12.17
N ARG A 57 -19.82 -34.20 12.67
CA ARG A 57 -21.15 -34.45 13.27
C ARG A 57 -22.27 -34.58 12.23
N ILE A 58 -22.01 -34.25 10.96
CA ILE A 58 -22.99 -34.38 9.89
C ILE A 58 -22.92 -35.81 9.37
N ASP A 59 -23.97 -36.62 9.57
CA ASP A 59 -23.98 -38.03 9.17
C ASP A 59 -24.05 -38.23 7.64
N ASP A 60 -24.86 -37.42 6.95
CA ASP A 60 -25.04 -37.51 5.50
C ASP A 60 -23.78 -37.05 4.72
N PRO A 61 -23.16 -37.93 3.90
CA PRO A 61 -22.00 -37.60 3.09
C PRO A 61 -22.23 -36.45 2.11
N ALA A 62 -23.41 -36.32 1.52
CA ALA A 62 -23.70 -35.28 0.53
C ALA A 62 -23.73 -33.90 1.20
N LEU A 63 -24.48 -33.78 2.30
CA LEU A 63 -24.50 -32.56 3.12
C LEU A 63 -23.12 -32.22 3.69
N ARG A 64 -22.36 -33.23 4.11
CA ARG A 64 -20.99 -33.05 4.60
C ARG A 64 -20.08 -32.46 3.54
N ALA A 65 -20.20 -32.91 2.29
CA ALA A 65 -19.42 -32.38 1.17
C ALA A 65 -19.77 -30.91 0.87
N VAL A 66 -21.06 -30.58 0.84
CA VAL A 66 -21.53 -29.19 0.63
C VAL A 66 -21.02 -28.27 1.75
N PHE A 67 -21.15 -28.68 3.01
CA PHE A 67 -20.65 -27.89 4.14
C PHE A 67 -19.13 -27.71 4.10
N SER A 68 -18.40 -28.75 3.67
CA SER A 68 -16.94 -28.68 3.51
C SER A 68 -16.54 -27.69 2.41
N GLN A 69 -17.29 -27.64 1.31
CA GLN A 69 -17.10 -26.65 0.25
C GLN A 69 -17.37 -25.23 0.76
N ILE A 70 -18.48 -25.00 1.48
CA ILE A 70 -18.81 -23.69 2.07
C ILE A 70 -17.72 -23.23 3.04
N LEU A 71 -17.19 -24.14 3.86
CA LEU A 71 -16.08 -23.82 4.76
C LEU A 71 -14.80 -23.45 4.02
N ALA A 72 -14.50 -24.12 2.91
CA ALA A 72 -13.36 -23.78 2.06
C ALA A 72 -13.51 -22.38 1.44
N GLU A 73 -14.69 -22.04 0.94
CA GLU A 73 -14.98 -20.70 0.40
C GLU A 73 -14.87 -19.62 1.47
N ARG A 74 -15.45 -19.85 2.66
CA ARG A 74 -15.31 -18.94 3.81
C ARG A 74 -13.84 -18.70 4.17
N ARG A 75 -13.01 -19.76 4.19
CA ARG A 75 -11.58 -19.65 4.47
C ARG A 75 -10.86 -18.84 3.40
N ARG A 76 -11.19 -19.04 2.12
CA ARG A 76 -10.66 -18.24 1.00
C ARG A 76 -10.99 -16.76 1.19
N TYR A 77 -12.25 -16.42 1.43
CA TYR A 77 -12.66 -15.03 1.62
C TYR A 77 -12.02 -14.39 2.86
N LEU A 78 -11.89 -15.13 3.96
CA LEU A 78 -11.18 -14.61 5.15
C LEU A 78 -9.70 -14.37 4.87
N ALA A 79 -9.04 -15.23 4.08
CA ALA A 79 -7.65 -15.05 3.69
C ALA A 79 -7.47 -13.81 2.81
N GLU A 80 -8.32 -13.63 1.79
CA GLU A 80 -8.33 -12.43 0.95
C GLU A 80 -8.57 -11.17 1.78
N LEU A 81 -9.60 -11.17 2.64
CA LEU A 81 -9.93 -10.05 3.50
C LEU A 81 -8.77 -9.69 4.45
N ASN A 82 -8.13 -10.69 5.06
CA ASN A 82 -6.98 -10.47 5.92
C ASN A 82 -5.76 -9.93 5.14
N LEU A 83 -5.56 -10.40 3.91
CA LEU A 83 -4.54 -9.87 3.02
C LEU A 83 -4.82 -8.39 2.68
N LEU A 84 -6.05 -8.04 2.30
CA LEU A 84 -6.45 -6.65 2.06
C LEU A 84 -6.28 -5.79 3.31
N LYS A 85 -6.67 -6.29 4.48
CA LYS A 85 -6.46 -5.60 5.77
C LYS A 85 -4.97 -5.37 6.06
N SER A 86 -4.12 -6.34 5.74
CA SER A 86 -2.66 -6.20 5.93
C SER A 86 -2.04 -5.18 4.98
N GLN A 87 -2.60 -5.07 3.76
CA GLN A 87 -2.12 -4.14 2.74
C GLN A 87 -2.65 -2.71 2.93
N LYS A 88 -3.67 -2.48 3.78
CA LYS A 88 -4.24 -1.13 3.95
C LYS A 88 -3.33 -0.20 4.77
N ASP A 89 -2.58 -0.75 5.72
CA ASP A 89 -1.74 0.00 6.66
C ASP A 89 -0.28 -0.02 6.20
N ILE A 90 -0.02 0.49 4.99
CA ILE A 90 1.36 0.72 4.53
C ILE A 90 1.85 1.97 5.23
N VAL A 91 2.52 1.78 6.37
CA VAL A 91 3.24 2.86 7.06
C VAL A 91 4.52 3.15 6.28
N VAL A 92 4.42 4.05 5.31
CA VAL A 92 5.59 4.62 4.65
C VAL A 92 6.21 5.61 5.63
N ASP A 93 7.41 5.29 6.12
CA ASP A 93 8.20 6.26 6.87
C ASP A 93 8.54 7.43 5.93
N ARG A 94 7.86 8.57 6.17
CA ARG A 94 8.05 9.82 5.42
C ARG A 94 9.05 10.73 6.11
N ARG A 95 9.75 10.27 7.15
CA ARG A 95 10.91 11.01 7.64
C ARG A 95 11.80 11.26 6.43
N PRO A 96 12.21 12.52 6.19
CA PRO A 96 13.23 12.75 5.20
C PRO A 96 14.39 11.87 5.63
N ASN A 97 14.69 10.83 4.86
CA ASN A 97 16.01 10.23 4.89
C ASN A 97 16.91 11.38 4.44
N VAL A 98 17.33 12.17 5.41
CA VAL A 98 18.53 12.98 5.33
C VAL A 98 19.63 11.92 5.25
N VAL A 99 19.79 11.34 4.06
CA VAL A 99 21.12 11.09 3.57
C VAL A 99 21.81 12.41 3.84
N GLU A 100 22.80 12.40 4.72
CA GLU A 100 23.69 13.54 4.93
C GLU A 100 24.41 13.81 3.61
N ILE A 101 23.68 14.36 2.64
CA ILE A 101 24.23 15.27 1.68
C ILE A 101 24.57 16.44 2.58
N SER A 102 25.85 16.48 2.97
CA SER A 102 26.46 17.58 3.69
C SER A 102 25.83 18.88 3.20
N GLN A 103 25.43 19.75 4.12
CA GLN A 103 24.87 21.06 3.80
C GLN A 103 25.84 21.85 2.91
N GLN A 104 25.76 21.62 1.60
CA GLN A 104 26.26 22.49 0.56
C GLN A 104 25.01 23.11 -0.05
N SER A 105 24.57 24.18 0.62
CA SER A 105 23.69 25.19 0.04
C SER A 105 22.26 24.72 -0.23
N GLU A 106 21.32 25.64 -0.23
CA GLU A 106 20.15 25.51 -1.09
C GLU A 106 20.65 25.44 -2.55
N SER A 107 21.12 24.27 -2.97
CA SER A 107 21.32 24.02 -4.38
C SER A 107 19.92 23.85 -4.94
N VAL A 108 19.43 24.92 -5.56
CA VAL A 108 18.59 24.82 -6.75
C VAL A 108 19.04 23.54 -7.46
N GLN A 109 18.19 22.51 -7.51
CA GLN A 109 18.44 21.38 -8.39
C GLN A 109 18.39 21.96 -9.80
N LEU A 110 19.54 22.47 -10.24
CA LEU A 110 19.80 22.87 -11.60
C LEU A 110 19.72 21.56 -12.37
N LEU A 111 18.53 21.26 -12.88
CA LEU A 111 18.42 20.28 -13.94
C LEU A 111 19.48 20.69 -14.98
N PRO A 112 20.36 19.77 -15.41
CA PRO A 112 21.28 20.10 -16.48
C PRO A 112 20.44 20.62 -17.63
N SER A 113 20.72 21.85 -18.06
CA SER A 113 20.03 22.44 -19.20
C SER A 113 20.13 21.46 -20.36
N LEU A 114 19.04 21.26 -21.11
CA LEU A 114 19.09 20.44 -22.33
C LEU A 114 20.03 21.04 -23.40
N LYS A 115 20.50 22.28 -23.18
CA LYS A 115 21.55 22.95 -23.95
C LYS A 115 22.84 22.13 -23.93
N GLY A 116 23.25 21.65 -25.10
CA GLY A 116 24.47 20.85 -25.29
C GLY A 116 24.27 19.33 -25.20
N VAL A 117 23.05 18.84 -24.93
CA VAL A 117 22.73 17.39 -25.00
C VAL A 117 22.58 16.92 -26.44
N LEU A 118 22.02 17.78 -27.29
CA LEU A 118 21.81 17.52 -28.72
C LEU A 118 22.84 18.30 -29.54
N SER A 119 23.35 17.66 -30.58
CA SER A 119 24.20 18.28 -31.60
C SER A 119 23.39 19.18 -32.53
N ASP A 120 24.05 20.13 -33.20
CA ASP A 120 23.41 21.03 -34.17
C ASP A 120 22.70 20.26 -35.31
N MET A 121 23.23 19.10 -35.67
CA MET A 121 22.62 18.21 -36.66
C MET A 121 21.30 17.61 -36.16
N GLU A 122 21.25 17.17 -34.90
CA GLU A 122 20.05 16.61 -34.28
C GLU A 122 18.98 17.69 -34.09
N ILE A 123 19.36 18.91 -33.69
CA ILE A 123 18.43 20.04 -33.58
C ILE A 123 17.83 20.36 -34.94
N THR A 124 18.65 20.40 -35.99
CA THR A 124 18.18 20.64 -37.37
C THR A 124 17.23 19.54 -37.84
N ALA A 125 17.53 18.27 -37.54
CA ALA A 125 16.68 17.15 -37.88
C ALA A 125 15.32 17.21 -37.15
N LEU A 126 15.31 17.58 -35.87
CA LEU A 126 14.07 17.75 -35.10
C LEU A 126 13.22 18.92 -35.60
N ARG A 127 13.84 20.03 -36.02
CA ARG A 127 13.13 21.15 -36.67
C ARG A 127 12.50 20.72 -37.99
N ALA A 128 13.23 19.97 -38.82
CA ALA A 128 12.71 19.44 -40.08
C ALA A 128 11.55 18.45 -39.86
N ALA A 129 11.62 17.62 -38.81
CA ALA A 129 10.58 16.63 -38.50
C ALA A 129 9.22 17.24 -38.10
N VAL A 130 9.19 18.51 -37.69
CA VAL A 130 7.99 19.23 -37.23
C VAL A 130 7.71 20.49 -38.06
N SER A 131 8.42 20.62 -39.18
CA SER A 131 8.23 21.69 -40.16
C SER A 131 6.88 21.52 -40.86
N ASP A 132 6.12 22.61 -40.92
CA ASP A 132 4.84 22.63 -41.64
C ASP A 132 5.09 22.41 -43.15
N ASP A 133 6.16 22.98 -43.73
CA ASP A 133 6.57 22.73 -45.12
C ASP A 133 6.90 21.25 -45.40
N PHE A 134 7.45 20.53 -44.42
CA PHE A 134 7.74 19.10 -44.56
C PHE A 134 6.45 18.29 -44.58
N PHE A 135 5.49 18.63 -43.71
CA PHE A 135 4.19 17.99 -43.70
C PHE A 135 3.40 18.27 -44.99
N ASP A 136 3.44 19.49 -45.51
CA ASP A 136 2.77 19.86 -46.76
C ASP A 136 3.36 19.11 -47.96
N LYS A 137 4.69 18.95 -48.03
CA LYS A 137 5.35 18.16 -49.08
C LYS A 137 5.00 16.68 -49.04
N GLN A 138 4.72 16.15 -47.86
CA GLN A 138 4.37 14.74 -47.66
C GLN A 138 2.86 14.49 -47.66
N GLY A 139 2.04 15.54 -47.76
CA GLY A 139 0.57 15.44 -47.68
C GLY A 139 0.07 15.05 -46.28
N TRP A 140 0.84 15.35 -45.23
CA TRP A 140 0.47 14.98 -43.86
C TRP A 140 -0.30 16.11 -43.18
N MET A 141 -1.35 15.75 -42.45
CA MET A 141 -2.16 16.69 -41.68
C MET A 141 -1.90 16.55 -40.18
N VAL A 142 -1.73 17.69 -39.52
CA VAL A 142 -1.58 17.77 -38.06
C VAL A 142 -2.93 18.04 -37.42
N THR A 143 -3.35 17.20 -36.48
CA THR A 143 -4.59 17.42 -35.73
C THR A 143 -4.37 18.34 -34.54
N ARG A 144 -5.46 18.89 -33.97
CA ARG A 144 -5.42 19.77 -32.79
C ARG A 144 -4.71 19.16 -31.57
N ALA A 145 -4.70 17.83 -31.45
CA ALA A 145 -4.01 17.11 -30.38
C ALA A 145 -2.50 16.90 -30.65
N GLY A 146 -1.97 17.42 -31.76
CA GLY A 146 -0.58 17.26 -32.16
C GLY A 146 -0.24 15.88 -32.74
N GLN A 147 -1.27 15.15 -33.19
CA GLN A 147 -1.14 13.89 -33.92
C GLN A 147 -0.87 14.19 -35.40
N VAL A 148 -0.08 13.36 -36.09
CA VAL A 148 0.16 13.50 -37.54
C VAL A 148 -0.49 12.33 -38.25
N LYS A 149 -1.33 12.64 -39.24
CA LYS A 149 -2.03 11.68 -40.08
C LYS A 149 -1.59 11.84 -41.53
N GLY A 150 -1.39 10.73 -42.22
CA GLY A 150 -1.24 10.69 -43.67
C GLY A 150 -2.43 9.98 -44.32
N ASP A 151 -2.29 9.72 -45.62
CA ASP A 151 -3.36 9.13 -46.44
C ASP A 151 -3.76 7.73 -45.99
N SER A 152 -2.80 6.93 -45.50
CA SER A 152 -3.03 5.54 -45.08
C SER A 152 -3.35 5.38 -43.59
N GLY A 153 -3.36 6.47 -42.81
CA GLY A 153 -3.67 6.42 -41.38
C GLY A 153 -2.76 7.26 -40.49
N GLU A 154 -2.69 6.88 -39.22
CA GLU A 154 -1.88 7.57 -38.20
C GLU A 154 -0.38 7.29 -38.40
N ILE A 155 0.39 8.36 -38.58
CA ILE A 155 1.85 8.28 -38.70
C ILE A 155 2.49 8.50 -37.33
N TYR A 156 2.10 9.60 -36.66
CA TYR A 156 2.59 9.93 -35.33
C TYR A 156 1.45 10.12 -34.34
N LYS A 157 1.66 9.61 -33.13
CA LYS A 157 0.69 9.65 -32.04
C LYS A 157 0.39 11.06 -31.56
N HIS A 158 -0.76 11.19 -30.91
CA HIS A 158 -1.17 12.39 -30.17
C HIS A 158 -0.02 12.91 -29.30
N GLY A 159 0.21 14.22 -29.35
CA GLY A 159 1.27 14.87 -28.59
C GLY A 159 2.65 14.91 -29.25
N TYR A 160 2.85 14.28 -30.42
CA TYR A 160 4.15 14.27 -31.11
C TYR A 160 4.67 15.68 -31.44
N VAL A 161 3.90 16.44 -32.21
CA VAL A 161 4.25 17.82 -32.61
C VAL A 161 4.52 18.74 -31.41
N PRO A 162 3.63 18.81 -30.39
CA PRO A 162 3.87 19.69 -29.24
C PRO A 162 5.00 19.21 -28.34
N ALA A 163 5.29 17.90 -28.25
CA ALA A 163 6.41 17.40 -27.47
C ALA A 163 7.74 17.86 -28.06
N ILE A 164 7.94 17.72 -29.37
CA ILE A 164 9.17 18.15 -30.03
C ILE A 164 9.32 19.68 -30.00
N ARG A 165 8.23 20.44 -30.22
CA ARG A 165 8.28 21.92 -30.09
C ARG A 165 8.68 22.37 -28.68
N LYS A 166 8.24 21.66 -27.63
CA LYS A 166 8.67 21.94 -26.25
C LYS A 166 10.15 21.66 -26.04
N ILE A 167 10.66 20.55 -26.57
CA ILE A 167 12.08 20.20 -26.47
C ILE A 167 12.94 21.25 -27.18
N LEU A 168 12.57 21.63 -28.41
CA LEU A 168 13.27 22.69 -29.15
C LEU A 168 13.29 24.02 -28.40
N LYS A 169 12.16 24.41 -27.79
CA LYS A 169 12.05 25.64 -26.99
C LYS A 169 12.94 25.64 -25.74
N GLU A 170 13.18 24.47 -25.15
CA GLU A 170 14.03 24.33 -23.94
C GLU A 170 15.53 24.36 -24.28
N ILE A 171 15.89 24.04 -25.53
CA ILE A 171 17.28 24.05 -26.02
C ILE A 171 17.68 25.43 -26.55
N GLU A 172 16.74 26.19 -27.13
CA GLU A 172 16.94 27.58 -27.57
C GLU A 172 17.26 28.52 -26.39
#